data_AF-A0A9D8FPX4-F1
#
_entry.id   AF-A0A9D8FPX4-F1
#
_cell.length_a   1.000
_cell.length_b   1.000
_cell.length_c   1.000
_cell.angle_alpha   90.00
_cell.angle_beta   90.00
_cell.angle_gamma   90.00
#
_symmetry.space_group_name_H-M   'P 1'
#
loop_
_entity.id
_entity.type
_entity.pdbx_description
1 polymer ?
#
loop_
_entity_poly.entity_id
_entity_poly.type
_entity_poly.pdbx_seq_one_letter_code
_entity_poly.pdbx_strand_id
1 'polypeptide(L)'
;MNKTTKVLLACIFSIIFLNTENSWSSKSKRYYIDDIQINAKILPDGSLHIEESRTFRFRGSYTWADYSIPLQQLGKVTDFSLMEEDIEYSEGYEKRPGIYIISQDENEFYVKWFYRAKNERRTFTLNYRIEDAVIVHDDVAEFYYKFLRAGRQKSTGNVRANLTLPQPATTTDVRAWMHSSLNGEYEFSNGKIRLWASPLPRKNHFEARVIFPTSWIPLAQKKSGEIKQQQIMDEEKNLVEQSNLLREKARQKAEFKNKYYQTAYQGNIILTVLGFAIFILLYQKYGKGHPVPFRSKLNSEIPGNISPAVANYIFASQQIGAGAMVATLMDLAQRGFLKIEEQRSEKKFIFKTTKTEYILKLDQEHYKKEKNNLAPHELDLIDFIFNEIAGGASEIKMSAIRKSGGKVIKWFRQWKKLIKEQWGNKPFYDKFSYKGIIISAIVASIIETAGILTIIFFGIIGLIAAISGFVLVGVSFTILRYTKEVKLMRSKLLALRKYLKKYEFRKDSAILQTNFEKYFVYGVALGIGTKAIKELLMALPDWQHSTYFPWYMGALGHSSPAGFANAVSSMVTVASTTMGTAAGVGGGASAGGGGGAGGAGGGAG
;
A
#
# COMPACT_ATOMS: atom_id res chain seq x y z
N MET A 1 26.37 0.35 -17.29
CA MET A 1 26.00 0.37 -15.87
C MET A 1 26.82 -0.70 -15.20
N ASN A 2 27.67 -0.33 -14.23
CA ASN A 2 28.71 -1.23 -13.73
C ASN A 2 28.12 -2.29 -12.78
N LYS A 3 28.88 -3.38 -12.57
CA LYS A 3 28.46 -4.54 -11.76
C LYS A 3 28.10 -4.09 -10.32
N THR A 4 28.88 -3.18 -9.74
CA THR A 4 28.64 -2.53 -8.44
C THR A 4 27.31 -1.78 -8.37
N THR A 5 26.95 -1.01 -9.39
CA THR A 5 25.68 -0.26 -9.44
C THR A 5 24.46 -1.19 -9.47
N LYS A 6 24.58 -2.37 -10.10
CA LYS A 6 23.51 -3.39 -10.09
C LYS A 6 23.36 -4.04 -8.71
N VAL A 7 24.48 -4.35 -8.05
CA VAL A 7 24.47 -4.94 -6.70
C VAL A 7 23.85 -3.96 -5.70
N LEU A 8 24.23 -2.67 -5.73
CA LEU A 8 23.67 -1.67 -4.82
C LEU A 8 22.14 -1.52 -4.98
N LEU A 9 21.64 -1.47 -6.23
CA LEU A 9 20.21 -1.42 -6.53
C LEU A 9 19.47 -2.69 -6.07
N ALA A 10 20.08 -3.86 -6.20
CA ALA A 10 19.51 -5.12 -5.71
C ALA A 10 19.44 -5.15 -4.18
N CYS A 11 20.49 -4.70 -3.48
CA CYS A 11 20.50 -4.61 -2.02
C CYS A 11 19.41 -3.65 -1.50
N ILE A 12 19.26 -2.48 -2.12
CA ILE A 12 18.18 -1.52 -1.77
C ILE A 12 16.80 -2.16 -1.98
N PHE A 13 16.57 -2.84 -3.11
CA PHE A 13 15.30 -3.53 -3.36
C PHE A 13 15.03 -4.69 -2.38
N SER A 14 16.06 -5.46 -1.99
CA SER A 14 15.93 -6.53 -1.00
C SER A 14 15.62 -6.01 0.41
N ILE A 15 16.23 -4.88 0.82
CA ILE A 15 15.92 -4.23 2.11
C ILE A 15 14.47 -3.73 2.15
N ILE A 16 13.95 -3.23 1.02
CA ILE A 16 12.54 -2.81 0.89
C ILE A 16 11.59 -4.02 1.02
N PHE A 17 11.90 -5.17 0.39
CA PHE A 17 11.06 -6.36 0.48
C PHE A 17 11.12 -7.08 1.84
N LEU A 18 12.28 -7.11 2.50
CA LEU A 18 12.44 -7.77 3.81
C LEU A 18 11.68 -7.05 4.95
N ASN A 19 11.19 -5.83 4.73
CA ASN A 19 10.35 -5.10 5.68
C ASN A 19 8.84 -5.23 5.41
N THR A 20 8.40 -6.03 4.42
CA THR A 20 6.97 -6.25 4.14
C THR A 20 6.40 -7.55 4.72
N GLU A 21 7.17 -8.29 5.53
CA GLU A 21 6.65 -9.36 6.40
C GLU A 21 5.86 -8.78 7.59
N ASN A 22 4.82 -8.02 7.28
CA ASN A 22 3.75 -7.67 8.22
C ASN A 22 2.97 -8.94 8.56
N SER A 23 3.48 -9.65 9.56
CA SER A 23 2.77 -10.50 10.52
C SER A 23 1.26 -10.59 10.27
N TRP A 24 0.83 -11.64 9.58
CA TRP A 24 -0.58 -12.06 9.54
C TRP A 24 -0.96 -12.59 10.93
N SER A 25 -1.19 -11.68 11.88
CA SER A 25 -1.73 -12.02 13.19
C SER A 25 -3.07 -12.74 12.98
N SER A 26 -3.12 -14.01 13.39
CA SER A 26 -4.38 -14.72 13.51
C SER A 26 -5.36 -13.90 14.37
N LYS A 27 -6.65 -13.93 14.02
CA LYS A 27 -7.70 -13.26 14.80
C LYS A 27 -7.95 -14.03 16.09
N SER A 28 -7.03 -13.89 17.06
CA SER A 28 -7.23 -14.38 18.42
C SER A 28 -8.54 -13.84 18.99
N LYS A 29 -9.33 -14.74 19.59
CA LYS A 29 -10.55 -14.37 20.32
C LYS A 29 -10.16 -13.37 21.40
N ARG A 30 -10.91 -12.27 21.51
CA ARG A 30 -10.65 -11.19 22.46
C ARG A 30 -11.95 -10.76 23.12
N TYR A 31 -11.88 -10.38 24.39
CA TYR A 31 -12.97 -9.74 25.10
C TYR A 31 -12.46 -8.51 25.84
N TYR A 32 -13.36 -7.57 26.05
CA TYR A 32 -13.16 -6.31 26.75
C TYR A 32 -14.26 -6.17 27.80
N ILE A 33 -13.99 -5.47 28.90
CA ILE A 33 -15.01 -5.04 29.86
C ILE A 33 -15.17 -3.54 29.61
N ASP A 34 -16.26 -3.16 28.95
CA ASP A 34 -16.46 -1.80 28.45
C ASP A 34 -16.94 -0.86 29.57
N ASP A 35 -17.85 -1.31 30.44
CA ASP A 35 -18.46 -0.54 31.54
C ASP A 35 -18.73 -1.47 32.73
N ILE A 36 -18.53 -0.96 33.95
CA ILE A 36 -18.96 -1.56 35.22
C ILE A 36 -19.70 -0.50 36.03
N GLN A 37 -20.88 -0.84 36.52
CA GLN A 37 -21.69 0.00 37.40
C GLN A 37 -22.03 -0.77 38.67
N ILE A 38 -21.68 -0.20 39.82
CA ILE A 38 -21.90 -0.80 41.14
C ILE A 38 -22.83 0.11 41.94
N ASN A 39 -23.93 -0.42 42.41
CA ASN A 39 -24.78 0.19 43.43
C ASN A 39 -24.56 -0.56 44.73
N ALA A 40 -23.93 0.10 45.70
CA ALA A 40 -23.56 -0.49 46.98
C ALA A 40 -24.30 0.22 48.12
N LYS A 41 -24.83 -0.52 49.09
CA LYS A 41 -25.57 0.03 50.23
C LYS A 41 -25.11 -0.64 51.52
N ILE A 42 -24.61 0.18 52.44
CA ILE A 42 -24.29 -0.27 53.80
C ILE A 42 -25.59 -0.39 54.59
N LEU A 43 -25.77 -1.51 55.28
CA LEU A 43 -26.95 -1.80 56.10
C LEU A 43 -26.67 -1.57 57.60
N PRO A 44 -27.70 -1.38 58.44
CA PRO A 44 -27.52 -1.09 59.89
C PRO A 44 -26.86 -2.21 60.72
N ASP A 45 -26.61 -3.38 60.13
CA ASP A 45 -25.89 -4.52 60.69
C ASP A 45 -24.42 -4.59 60.23
N GLY A 46 -23.92 -3.58 59.53
CA GLY A 46 -22.56 -3.56 59.00
C GLY A 46 -22.34 -4.45 57.76
N SER A 47 -23.38 -5.10 57.24
CA SER A 47 -23.31 -5.81 55.95
C SER A 47 -23.42 -4.83 54.77
N LEU A 48 -22.89 -5.24 53.62
CA LEU A 48 -22.92 -4.47 52.37
C LEU A 48 -23.74 -5.21 51.32
N HIS A 49 -24.83 -4.61 50.88
CA HIS A 49 -25.57 -5.06 49.71
C HIS A 49 -24.96 -4.46 48.43
N ILE A 50 -24.71 -5.29 47.41
CA ILE A 50 -24.16 -4.88 46.11
C ILE A 50 -25.05 -5.39 44.97
N GLU A 51 -25.44 -4.47 44.10
CA GLU A 51 -25.89 -4.75 42.74
C GLU A 51 -24.79 -4.26 41.77
N GLU A 52 -24.23 -5.15 40.96
CA GLU A 52 -23.14 -4.83 40.02
C GLU A 52 -23.45 -5.29 38.59
N SER A 53 -23.62 -4.33 37.68
CA SER A 53 -23.73 -4.55 36.24
C SER A 53 -22.36 -4.53 35.56
N ARG A 54 -22.03 -5.60 34.81
CA ARG A 54 -20.76 -5.76 34.07
C ARG A 54 -21.00 -5.95 32.58
N THR A 55 -20.66 -4.96 31.76
CA THR A 55 -20.81 -5.03 30.29
C THR A 55 -19.55 -5.57 29.62
N PHE A 56 -19.66 -6.78 29.07
CA PHE A 56 -18.62 -7.42 28.28
C PHE A 56 -18.83 -7.15 26.77
N ARG A 57 -17.74 -6.99 26.04
CA ARG A 57 -17.73 -6.93 24.56
C ARG A 57 -16.84 -8.03 24.01
N PHE A 58 -17.43 -8.97 23.29
CA PHE A 58 -16.76 -10.14 22.74
C PHE A 58 -16.36 -9.96 21.27
N ARG A 59 -15.23 -10.55 20.89
CA ARG A 59 -14.79 -10.77 19.50
C ARG A 59 -14.35 -12.24 19.36
N GLY A 60 -15.08 -13.00 18.56
CA GLY A 60 -15.11 -14.47 18.56
C GLY A 60 -16.18 -15.04 19.52
N SER A 61 -16.33 -16.37 19.52
CA SER A 61 -17.33 -17.07 20.35
C SER A 61 -16.86 -17.40 21.78
N TYR A 62 -17.69 -17.09 22.77
CA TYR A 62 -17.52 -17.34 24.21
C TYR A 62 -18.75 -18.04 24.80
N THR A 63 -18.57 -18.79 25.88
CA THR A 63 -19.64 -19.61 26.50
C THR A 63 -19.74 -19.53 28.03
N TRP A 64 -18.86 -18.79 28.68
CA TRP A 64 -18.87 -18.59 30.13
C TRP A 64 -18.04 -17.37 30.53
N ALA A 65 -18.32 -16.86 31.72
CA ALA A 65 -17.49 -15.91 32.45
C ALA A 65 -17.49 -16.28 33.94
N ASP A 66 -16.57 -15.70 34.69
CA ASP A 66 -16.43 -15.89 36.12
C ASP A 66 -16.10 -14.60 36.86
N TYR A 67 -16.38 -14.62 38.15
CA TYR A 67 -16.08 -13.56 39.09
C TYR A 67 -15.72 -14.16 40.45
N SER A 68 -14.81 -13.50 41.17
CA SER A 68 -14.47 -13.89 42.52
C SER A 68 -14.26 -12.70 43.44
N ILE A 69 -14.56 -12.92 44.72
CA ILE A 69 -14.48 -11.95 45.81
C ILE A 69 -13.63 -12.59 46.91
N PRO A 70 -12.50 -11.99 47.31
CA PRO A 70 -11.77 -12.46 48.49
C PRO A 70 -12.57 -12.17 49.75
N LEU A 71 -12.64 -13.12 50.67
CA LEU A 71 -13.32 -12.99 51.96
C LEU A 71 -12.35 -12.75 53.13
N GLN A 72 -11.06 -12.59 52.82
CA GLN A 72 -10.05 -12.14 53.78
C GLN A 72 -10.46 -10.80 54.39
N GLN A 73 -10.71 -10.80 55.71
CA GLN A 73 -11.25 -9.67 56.49
C GLN A 73 -12.72 -9.31 56.20
N LEU A 74 -13.52 -10.19 55.57
CA LEU A 74 -14.97 -10.03 55.38
C LEU A 74 -15.70 -11.26 55.95
N GLY A 75 -17.03 -11.17 56.06
CA GLY A 75 -17.89 -12.32 56.33
C GLY A 75 -18.21 -13.09 55.05
N LYS A 76 -19.29 -13.88 55.06
CA LYS A 76 -19.72 -14.65 53.89
C LYS A 76 -20.41 -13.77 52.85
N VAL A 77 -20.42 -14.24 51.60
CA VAL A 77 -21.38 -13.77 50.60
C VAL A 77 -22.67 -14.55 50.77
N THR A 78 -23.78 -13.82 50.85
CA THR A 78 -25.15 -14.31 50.97
C THR A 78 -26.05 -13.62 49.95
N ASP A 79 -27.31 -14.06 49.84
CA ASP A 79 -28.34 -13.45 48.99
C ASP A 79 -27.93 -13.28 47.51
N PHE A 80 -27.11 -14.19 46.96
CA PHE A 80 -26.59 -14.08 45.59
C PHE A 80 -27.67 -14.38 44.54
N SER A 81 -27.82 -13.50 43.55
CA SER A 81 -28.51 -13.79 42.30
C SER A 81 -27.78 -13.18 41.10
N LEU A 82 -28.07 -13.72 39.91
CA LEU A 82 -27.48 -13.30 38.65
C LEU A 82 -28.58 -13.14 37.61
N MET A 83 -28.57 -11.99 36.94
CA MET A 83 -29.51 -11.66 35.88
C MET A 83 -28.79 -11.13 34.65
N GLU A 84 -29.40 -11.30 33.49
CA GLU A 84 -28.97 -10.70 32.24
C GLU A 84 -30.17 -10.05 31.56
N GLU A 85 -30.17 -8.71 31.47
CA GLU A 85 -31.34 -7.94 31.06
C GLU A 85 -32.53 -8.29 31.96
N ASP A 86 -33.58 -8.94 31.45
CA ASP A 86 -34.74 -9.44 32.23
C ASP A 86 -34.70 -10.96 32.49
N ILE A 87 -33.57 -11.64 32.21
CA ILE A 87 -33.41 -13.10 32.30
C ILE A 87 -32.65 -13.47 33.57
N GLU A 88 -33.35 -14.01 34.56
CA GLU A 88 -32.74 -14.59 35.76
C GLU A 88 -32.02 -15.92 35.44
N TYR A 89 -30.82 -16.10 35.99
CA TYR A 89 -30.06 -17.36 35.90
C TYR A 89 -30.31 -18.19 37.16
N SER A 90 -30.30 -19.52 37.03
CA SER A 90 -30.48 -20.45 38.15
C SER A 90 -29.16 -21.04 38.63
N GLU A 91 -29.04 -21.31 39.93
CA GLU A 91 -27.94 -22.12 40.45
C GLU A 91 -28.06 -23.58 39.98
N GLY A 92 -26.94 -24.20 39.59
CA GLY A 92 -26.92 -25.62 39.26
C GLY A 92 -25.60 -26.09 38.65
N TYR A 93 -25.41 -27.42 38.58
CA TYR A 93 -24.16 -28.04 38.14
C TYR A 93 -24.00 -28.13 36.60
N GLU A 94 -25.03 -27.79 35.84
CA GLU A 94 -25.07 -27.97 34.38
C GLU A 94 -24.33 -26.86 33.63
N LYS A 95 -23.43 -27.24 32.72
CA LYS A 95 -22.62 -26.30 31.91
C LYS A 95 -23.40 -25.80 30.67
N ARG A 96 -24.62 -25.31 30.86
CA ARG A 96 -25.50 -24.79 29.79
C ARG A 96 -25.94 -23.33 30.04
N PRO A 97 -26.36 -22.59 29.00
CA PRO A 97 -26.84 -21.21 29.16
C PRO A 97 -27.94 -21.05 30.21
N GLY A 98 -27.87 -19.96 30.97
CA GLY A 98 -28.83 -19.63 32.04
C GLY A 98 -28.53 -20.29 33.40
N ILE A 99 -27.38 -20.94 33.54
CA ILE A 99 -26.94 -21.58 34.79
C ILE A 99 -25.67 -20.92 35.33
N TYR A 100 -25.58 -20.80 36.65
CA TYR A 100 -24.34 -20.49 37.38
C TYR A 100 -23.99 -21.55 38.42
N ILE A 101 -22.70 -21.65 38.73
CA ILE A 101 -22.13 -22.47 39.81
C ILE A 101 -21.47 -21.53 40.80
N ILE A 102 -21.81 -21.64 42.09
CA ILE A 102 -21.12 -20.98 43.20
C ILE A 102 -20.17 -21.97 43.88
N SER A 103 -19.06 -21.46 44.40
CA SER A 103 -18.21 -22.12 45.38
C SER A 103 -17.72 -21.07 46.37
N GLN A 104 -17.80 -21.34 47.68
CA GLN A 104 -17.36 -20.42 48.72
C GLN A 104 -16.64 -21.18 49.83
N ASP A 105 -15.47 -20.69 50.22
CA ASP A 105 -14.76 -21.08 51.43
C ASP A 105 -14.49 -19.85 52.32
N GLU A 106 -13.59 -19.95 53.30
CA GLU A 106 -13.23 -18.85 54.21
C GLU A 106 -12.36 -17.76 53.55
N ASN A 107 -11.80 -18.02 52.36
CA ASN A 107 -10.86 -17.14 51.67
C ASN A 107 -11.44 -16.50 50.41
N GLU A 108 -12.32 -17.19 49.68
CA GLU A 108 -12.84 -16.73 48.39
C GLU A 108 -14.29 -17.20 48.14
N PHE A 109 -15.13 -16.28 47.68
CA PHE A 109 -16.37 -16.58 46.95
C PHE A 109 -16.05 -16.58 45.45
N TYR A 110 -16.40 -17.65 44.75
CA TYR A 110 -16.24 -17.82 43.31
C TYR A 110 -17.58 -18.14 42.66
N VAL A 111 -17.94 -17.42 41.61
CA VAL A 111 -19.11 -17.70 40.77
C VAL A 111 -18.71 -17.81 39.30
N LYS A 112 -19.26 -18.82 38.61
CA LYS A 112 -19.06 -19.04 37.18
C LYS A 112 -20.40 -19.27 36.50
N TRP A 113 -20.72 -18.46 35.49
CA TRP A 113 -21.97 -18.56 34.75
C TRP A 113 -21.76 -18.88 33.27
N PHE A 114 -22.73 -19.56 32.69
CA PHE A 114 -22.67 -20.09 31.33
C PHE A 114 -23.68 -19.38 30.42
N TYR A 115 -23.24 -19.04 29.22
CA TYR A 115 -24.03 -18.33 28.21
C TYR A 115 -23.59 -18.73 26.80
N ARG A 116 -24.03 -18.01 25.76
CA ARG A 116 -23.43 -18.07 24.41
C ARG A 116 -23.29 -16.66 23.88
N ALA A 117 -22.10 -16.25 23.47
CA ALA A 117 -21.86 -14.96 22.84
C ALA A 117 -20.96 -15.09 21.61
N LYS A 118 -21.22 -14.32 20.55
CA LYS A 118 -20.41 -14.26 19.32
C LYS A 118 -20.40 -12.84 18.73
N ASN A 119 -19.27 -12.15 18.86
CA ASN A 119 -19.03 -10.80 18.29
C ASN A 119 -19.99 -9.70 18.79
N GLU A 120 -20.58 -9.86 19.97
CA GLU A 120 -21.61 -8.99 20.53
C GLU A 120 -21.22 -8.38 21.89
N ARG A 121 -22.11 -7.59 22.47
CA ARG A 121 -22.05 -7.13 23.86
C ARG A 121 -23.10 -7.86 24.69
N ARG A 122 -22.76 -8.19 25.94
CA ARG A 122 -23.69 -8.77 26.92
C ARG A 122 -23.41 -8.12 28.29
N THR A 123 -24.46 -7.85 29.07
CA THR A 123 -24.35 -7.24 30.40
C THR A 123 -24.92 -8.19 31.43
N PHE A 124 -24.14 -8.52 32.45
CA PHE A 124 -24.56 -9.38 33.54
C PHE A 124 -24.66 -8.56 34.82
N THR A 125 -25.78 -8.66 35.51
CA THR A 125 -26.06 -7.98 36.77
C THR A 125 -25.99 -8.99 37.91
N LEU A 126 -25.02 -8.82 38.79
CA LEU A 126 -24.81 -9.65 39.98
C LEU A 126 -25.42 -8.91 41.18
N ASN A 127 -26.32 -9.55 41.91
CA ASN A 127 -26.83 -9.03 43.17
C ASN A 127 -26.34 -9.94 44.30
N TYR A 128 -25.83 -9.38 45.40
CA TYR A 128 -25.32 -10.15 46.54
C TYR A 128 -25.17 -9.29 47.79
N ARG A 129 -25.01 -9.94 48.94
CA ARG A 129 -24.71 -9.31 50.23
C ARG A 129 -23.37 -9.83 50.75
N ILE A 130 -22.54 -8.95 51.29
CA ILE A 130 -21.31 -9.27 52.00
C ILE A 130 -21.52 -8.99 53.48
N GLU A 131 -21.40 -10.01 54.32
CA GLU A 131 -21.43 -9.88 55.78
C GLU A 131 -20.16 -9.19 56.30
N ASP A 132 -20.24 -8.54 57.47
CA ASP A 132 -19.09 -7.97 58.19
C ASP A 132 -18.18 -7.01 57.35
N ALA A 133 -18.80 -6.30 56.41
CA ALA A 133 -18.15 -5.36 55.51
C ALA A 133 -17.74 -4.03 56.16
N VAL A 134 -18.27 -3.74 57.36
CA VAL A 134 -17.89 -2.58 58.19
C VAL A 134 -17.29 -3.06 59.51
N ILE A 135 -16.25 -2.38 59.98
CA ILE A 135 -15.62 -2.62 61.28
C ILE A 135 -16.05 -1.50 62.24
N VAL A 136 -16.50 -1.87 63.44
CA VAL A 136 -16.77 -0.90 64.51
C VAL A 136 -15.50 -0.73 65.35
N HIS A 137 -14.99 0.49 65.39
CA HIS A 137 -13.99 0.97 66.34
C HIS A 137 -14.69 1.67 67.50
N ASP A 138 -13.95 1.95 68.57
CA ASP A 138 -14.52 2.60 69.76
C ASP A 138 -14.90 4.06 69.48
N ASP A 139 -14.25 4.68 68.48
CA ASP A 139 -14.45 6.06 68.05
C ASP A 139 -15.19 6.22 66.71
N VAL A 140 -15.14 5.22 65.82
CA VAL A 140 -15.67 5.36 64.44
C VAL A 140 -16.06 4.02 63.79
N ALA A 141 -17.00 4.03 62.84
CA ALA A 141 -17.24 2.90 61.96
C ALA A 141 -16.38 3.03 60.69
N GLU A 142 -15.59 2.01 60.35
CA GLU A 142 -14.76 1.95 59.14
C GLU A 142 -15.34 0.99 58.10
N PHE A 143 -15.69 1.54 56.93
CA PHE A 143 -15.90 0.79 55.71
C PHE A 143 -14.67 0.93 54.82
N TYR A 144 -13.97 -0.17 54.52
CA TYR A 144 -12.85 -0.17 53.57
C TYR A 144 -12.97 -1.34 52.60
N TYR A 145 -13.39 -1.07 51.36
CA TYR A 145 -13.72 -2.11 50.39
C TYR A 145 -13.12 -1.87 49.01
N LYS A 146 -12.60 -2.96 48.41
CA LYS A 146 -11.89 -2.98 47.13
C LYS A 146 -12.76 -3.54 46.02
N PHE A 147 -13.71 -2.73 45.56
CA PHE A 147 -14.61 -3.03 44.43
C PHE A 147 -13.91 -3.69 43.24
N LEU A 148 -12.70 -3.26 42.87
CA LEU A 148 -11.85 -3.98 41.92
C LEU A 148 -10.40 -4.07 42.38
N ARG A 149 -9.87 -5.28 42.55
CA ARG A 149 -8.45 -5.55 42.90
C ARG A 149 -7.49 -5.24 41.76
N ALA A 150 -6.27 -4.80 42.07
CA ALA A 150 -5.15 -4.83 41.10
C ALA A 150 -4.85 -6.28 40.65
N GLY A 151 -4.41 -6.46 39.39
CA GLY A 151 -4.00 -7.77 38.84
C GLY A 151 -5.02 -8.46 37.93
N ARG A 152 -6.14 -7.81 37.60
CA ARG A 152 -7.22 -8.37 36.76
C ARG A 152 -6.72 -8.85 35.39
N GLN A 153 -7.44 -9.81 34.78
CA GLN A 153 -7.12 -10.28 33.43
C GLN A 153 -7.21 -9.16 32.37
N LYS A 154 -8.18 -8.24 32.50
CA LYS A 154 -8.43 -7.11 31.59
C LYS A 154 -8.43 -5.78 32.32
N SER A 155 -8.10 -4.72 31.59
CA SER A 155 -8.46 -3.35 31.99
C SER A 155 -9.95 -3.15 31.74
N THR A 156 -10.59 -2.35 32.58
CA THR A 156 -11.97 -1.93 32.37
C THR A 156 -11.97 -0.59 31.64
N GLY A 157 -12.97 -0.36 30.78
CA GLY A 157 -13.24 0.96 30.21
C GLY A 157 -13.69 1.90 31.32
N ASN A 158 -14.98 2.06 31.50
CA ASN A 158 -15.54 2.91 32.54
C ASN A 158 -15.90 2.09 33.80
N VAL A 159 -15.63 2.64 34.98
CA VAL A 159 -16.04 2.06 36.26
C VAL A 159 -16.74 3.15 37.06
N ARG A 160 -17.94 2.85 37.58
CA ARG A 160 -18.71 3.72 38.46
C ARG A 160 -19.20 2.93 39.68
N ALA A 161 -19.09 3.50 40.87
CA ALA A 161 -19.70 2.96 42.08
C ALA A 161 -20.48 4.05 42.84
N ASN A 162 -21.73 3.74 43.20
CA ASN A 162 -22.61 4.55 44.02
C ASN A 162 -22.74 3.87 45.39
N LEU A 163 -22.02 4.37 46.40
CA LEU A 163 -22.09 3.87 47.77
C LEU A 163 -23.09 4.70 48.58
N THR A 164 -24.11 4.05 49.13
CA THR A 164 -25.14 4.66 49.97
C THR A 164 -24.90 4.26 51.43
N LEU A 165 -24.82 5.27 52.30
CA LEU A 165 -24.63 5.08 53.75
C LEU A 165 -25.96 4.79 54.46
N PRO A 166 -25.94 4.27 55.70
CA PRO A 166 -27.17 3.94 56.44
C PRO A 166 -28.04 5.15 56.79
N GLN A 167 -27.44 6.35 56.88
CA GLN A 167 -28.11 7.61 57.16
C GLN A 167 -27.64 8.72 56.18
N PRO A 168 -28.49 9.70 55.85
CA PRO A 168 -28.08 10.92 55.15
C PRO A 168 -27.29 11.85 56.10
N ALA A 169 -26.18 12.41 55.62
CA ALA A 169 -25.46 13.47 56.35
C ALA A 169 -24.60 14.36 55.44
N THR A 170 -23.95 15.34 56.09
CA THR A 170 -22.97 16.25 55.49
C THR A 170 -21.53 15.74 55.69
N THR A 171 -20.54 16.48 55.19
CA THR A 171 -19.11 16.12 55.23
C THR A 171 -18.46 16.26 56.62
N THR A 172 -19.16 16.78 57.63
CA THR A 172 -18.62 16.85 59.00
C THR A 172 -18.58 15.50 59.67
N ASP A 173 -19.61 14.69 59.43
CA ASP A 173 -19.87 13.44 60.15
C ASP A 173 -19.30 12.23 59.40
N VAL A 174 -19.04 12.39 58.10
CA VAL A 174 -18.54 11.37 57.18
C VAL A 174 -17.24 11.86 56.53
N ARG A 175 -16.17 11.07 56.65
CA ARG A 175 -14.96 11.27 55.84
C ARG A 175 -14.81 10.12 54.86
N ALA A 176 -14.61 10.43 53.59
CA ALA A 176 -14.54 9.46 52.51
C ALA A 176 -13.33 9.73 51.64
N TRP A 177 -12.62 8.66 51.28
CA TRP A 177 -11.48 8.62 50.39
C TRP A 177 -11.69 7.55 49.33
N MET A 178 -11.08 7.75 48.18
CA MET A 178 -11.07 6.79 47.09
C MET A 178 -9.63 6.60 46.60
N HIS A 179 -9.19 5.35 46.59
CA HIS A 179 -7.89 4.97 46.03
C HIS A 179 -8.09 4.27 44.69
N SER A 180 -7.33 4.71 43.69
CA SER A 180 -7.49 4.30 42.30
C SER A 180 -6.23 4.64 41.48
N SER A 181 -6.33 4.57 40.16
CA SER A 181 -5.38 5.21 39.25
C SER A 181 -5.40 6.74 39.35
N LEU A 182 -4.44 7.39 38.67
CA LEU A 182 -4.37 8.86 38.53
C LEU A 182 -5.65 9.49 37.95
N ASN A 183 -6.51 8.69 37.32
CA ASN A 183 -7.73 9.08 36.59
C ASN A 183 -9.03 8.74 37.36
N GLY A 184 -8.95 8.50 38.67
CA GLY A 184 -10.11 8.30 39.51
C GLY A 184 -10.55 9.58 40.22
N GLU A 185 -11.86 9.78 40.33
CA GLU A 185 -12.52 10.93 40.96
C GLU A 185 -13.71 10.47 41.81
N TYR A 186 -14.12 11.29 42.77
CA TYR A 186 -15.28 11.02 43.62
C TYR A 186 -16.01 12.28 44.05
N GLU A 187 -17.29 12.12 44.39
CA GLU A 187 -18.18 13.16 44.86
C GLU A 187 -19.01 12.64 46.04
N PHE A 188 -19.16 13.43 47.11
CA PHE A 188 -20.07 13.12 48.21
C PHE A 188 -21.24 14.09 48.21
N SER A 189 -22.46 13.56 48.27
CA SER A 189 -23.69 14.35 48.37
C SER A 189 -24.73 13.59 49.18
N ASN A 190 -25.13 14.16 50.33
CA ASN A 190 -26.27 13.72 51.15
C ASN A 190 -26.28 12.20 51.46
N GLY A 191 -25.23 11.71 52.11
CA GLY A 191 -25.08 10.29 52.45
C GLY A 191 -24.81 9.33 51.26
N LYS A 192 -24.60 9.85 50.04
CA LYS A 192 -24.20 9.08 48.86
C LYS A 192 -22.81 9.49 48.38
N ILE A 193 -21.94 8.51 48.18
CA ILE A 193 -20.60 8.67 47.62
C ILE A 193 -20.61 8.09 46.21
N ARG A 194 -20.35 8.93 45.21
CA ARG A 194 -20.24 8.54 43.80
C ARG A 194 -18.77 8.53 43.42
N LEU A 195 -18.30 7.40 42.88
CA LEU A 195 -16.88 7.11 42.60
C LEU A 195 -16.78 6.73 41.12
N TRP A 196 -15.81 7.25 40.38
CA TRP A 196 -15.59 6.84 38.99
C TRP A 196 -14.13 6.83 38.56
N ALA A 197 -13.81 6.00 37.55
CA ALA A 197 -12.50 5.98 36.91
C ALA A 197 -12.60 5.52 35.45
N SER A 198 -11.92 6.24 34.54
CA SER A 198 -11.92 5.90 33.11
C SER A 198 -10.63 6.36 32.39
N PRO A 199 -9.93 5.48 31.65
CA PRO A 199 -9.99 4.01 31.75
C PRO A 199 -9.44 3.53 33.11
N LEU A 200 -9.85 2.34 33.59
CA LEU A 200 -9.24 1.72 34.77
C LEU A 200 -8.25 0.59 34.37
N PRO A 201 -6.92 0.81 34.41
CA PRO A 201 -5.94 -0.19 33.99
C PRO A 201 -5.95 -1.43 34.90
N ARG A 202 -5.71 -2.61 34.32
CA ARG A 202 -5.72 -3.89 35.05
C ARG A 202 -4.78 -3.99 36.26
N LYS A 203 -3.73 -3.16 36.31
CA LYS A 203 -2.75 -3.11 37.40
C LYS A 203 -3.17 -2.20 38.56
N ASN A 204 -4.27 -1.47 38.42
CA ASN A 204 -4.76 -0.51 39.42
C ASN A 204 -5.98 -1.09 40.14
N HIS A 205 -6.05 -0.88 41.45
CA HIS A 205 -7.25 -1.11 42.23
C HIS A 205 -8.29 0.00 41.99
N PHE A 206 -9.51 -0.21 42.48
CA PHE A 206 -10.56 0.79 42.63
C PHE A 206 -11.27 0.46 43.94
N GLU A 207 -11.09 1.30 44.94
CA GLU A 207 -11.48 1.06 46.32
C GLU A 207 -11.90 2.35 47.02
N ALA A 208 -12.77 2.22 48.01
CA ALA A 208 -13.23 3.34 48.84
C ALA A 208 -13.00 3.02 50.32
N ARG A 209 -12.52 4.02 51.05
CA ARG A 209 -12.42 4.02 52.51
C ARG A 209 -13.33 5.11 53.04
N VAL A 210 -14.22 4.77 53.96
CA VAL A 210 -15.22 5.70 54.50
C VAL A 210 -15.31 5.47 55.99
N ILE A 211 -15.26 6.55 56.75
CA ILE A 211 -15.49 6.53 58.19
C ILE A 211 -16.69 7.40 58.55
N PHE A 212 -17.54 6.89 59.44
CA PHE A 212 -18.82 7.49 59.82
C PHE A 212 -19.21 7.11 61.27
N PRO A 213 -20.26 7.70 61.88
CA PRO A 213 -20.58 7.47 63.29
C PRO A 213 -21.03 6.03 63.57
N THR A 214 -20.55 5.45 64.68
CA THR A 214 -20.88 4.07 65.10
C THR A 214 -22.38 3.86 65.37
N SER A 215 -23.09 4.91 65.79
CA SER A 215 -24.54 4.90 66.03
C SER A 215 -25.40 4.61 64.80
N TRP A 216 -24.83 4.67 63.59
CA TRP A 216 -25.54 4.39 62.34
C TRP A 216 -25.64 2.90 62.00
N ILE A 217 -24.85 2.06 62.67
CA ILE A 217 -24.81 0.60 62.47
C ILE A 217 -24.96 -0.17 63.80
N PRO A 218 -26.06 0.06 64.55
CA PRO A 218 -26.22 -0.45 65.91
C PRO A 218 -26.27 -1.99 66.01
N LEU A 219 -26.47 -2.70 64.89
CA LEU A 219 -26.58 -4.16 64.85
C LEU A 219 -25.27 -4.84 64.38
N ALA A 220 -24.20 -4.08 64.12
CA ALA A 220 -22.93 -4.62 63.61
C ALA A 220 -22.20 -5.52 64.61
N GLN A 221 -21.83 -6.71 64.15
CA GLN A 221 -21.19 -7.76 64.96
C GLN A 221 -19.66 -7.62 65.02
N LYS A 222 -19.03 -7.24 63.90
CA LYS A 222 -17.58 -7.08 63.80
C LYS A 222 -17.10 -5.80 64.48
N LYS A 223 -16.46 -5.98 65.64
CA LYS A 223 -15.87 -4.92 66.46
C LYS A 223 -14.38 -5.15 66.65
N SER A 224 -13.62 -4.07 66.77
CA SER A 224 -12.16 -4.12 67.01
C SER A 224 -11.77 -3.90 68.48
N GLY A 225 -12.49 -3.05 69.22
CA GLY A 225 -12.08 -2.63 70.57
C GLY A 225 -10.85 -1.71 70.56
N GLU A 226 -10.63 -0.99 69.46
CA GLU A 226 -9.50 -0.06 69.27
C GLU A 226 -10.03 1.32 68.87
N ILE A 227 -9.26 2.37 69.19
CA ILE A 227 -9.47 3.74 68.70
C ILE A 227 -8.68 3.90 67.39
N LYS A 228 -9.34 4.25 66.27
CA LYS A 228 -8.72 4.25 64.94
C LYS A 228 -8.81 5.54 64.14
N GLN A 229 -9.71 6.46 64.44
CA GLN A 229 -9.97 7.63 63.60
C GLN A 229 -8.70 8.42 63.25
N GLN A 230 -7.84 8.71 64.24
CA GLN A 230 -6.61 9.45 63.98
C GLN A 230 -5.58 8.64 63.17
N GLN A 231 -5.43 7.33 63.44
CA GLN A 231 -4.55 6.46 62.65
C GLN A 231 -4.97 6.44 61.17
N ILE A 232 -6.28 6.29 60.91
CA ILE A 232 -6.86 6.33 59.57
C ILE A 232 -6.56 7.68 58.90
N MET A 233 -6.74 8.80 59.61
CA MET A 233 -6.45 10.13 59.08
C MET A 233 -4.99 10.32 58.65
N ASP A 234 -4.04 9.80 59.44
CA ASP A 234 -2.61 9.91 59.14
C ASP A 234 -2.17 8.96 58.02
N GLU A 235 -2.73 7.75 57.95
CA GLU A 235 -2.58 6.84 56.80
C GLU A 235 -3.06 7.49 55.49
N GLU A 236 -4.27 8.04 55.49
CA GLU A 236 -4.87 8.70 54.32
C GLU A 236 -4.09 9.94 53.87
N LYS A 237 -3.61 10.75 54.82
CA LYS A 237 -2.73 11.89 54.52
C LYS A 237 -1.47 11.48 53.77
N ASN A 238 -0.81 10.40 54.21
CA ASN A 238 0.39 9.85 53.56
C ASN A 238 0.07 9.32 52.14
N LEU A 239 -1.07 8.64 51.96
CA LEU A 239 -1.51 8.15 50.65
C LEU A 239 -1.80 9.30 49.67
N VAL A 240 -2.43 10.38 50.13
CA VAL A 240 -2.69 11.59 49.33
C VAL A 240 -1.38 12.24 48.87
N GLU A 241 -0.38 12.37 49.75
CA GLU A 241 0.93 12.93 49.40
C GLU A 241 1.65 12.08 48.33
N GLN A 242 1.69 10.76 48.51
CA GLN A 242 2.27 9.83 47.52
C GLN A 242 1.54 9.90 46.16
N SER A 243 0.20 9.98 46.18
CA SER A 243 -0.61 10.13 44.96
C SER A 243 -0.31 11.43 44.22
N ASN A 244 -0.16 12.55 44.94
CA ASN A 244 0.20 13.84 44.36
C ASN A 244 1.61 13.83 43.73
N LEU A 245 2.60 13.22 44.40
CA LEU A 245 3.95 13.04 43.85
C LEU A 245 3.95 12.18 42.57
N LEU A 246 3.10 11.15 42.50
CA LEU A 246 2.93 10.33 41.29
C LEU A 246 2.22 11.08 40.16
N ARG A 247 1.20 11.90 40.48
CA ARG A 247 0.52 12.80 39.55
C ARG A 247 1.50 13.80 38.93
N GLU A 248 2.38 14.40 39.72
CA GLU A 248 3.38 15.35 39.25
C GLU A 248 4.40 14.68 38.31
N LYS A 249 5.01 13.56 38.73
CA LYS A 249 5.94 12.78 37.90
C LYS A 249 5.31 12.33 36.58
N ALA A 250 4.02 11.99 36.59
CA ALA A 250 3.27 11.63 35.38
C ALA A 250 3.07 12.84 34.45
N ARG A 251 2.74 14.03 34.99
CA ARG A 251 2.62 15.29 34.23
C ARG A 251 3.94 15.68 33.58
N GLN A 252 5.02 15.76 34.37
CA GLN A 252 6.37 16.08 33.85
C GLN A 252 6.80 15.12 32.73
N LYS A 253 6.54 13.81 32.88
CA LYS A 253 6.83 12.81 31.84
C LYS A 253 5.97 12.98 30.59
N ALA A 254 4.70 13.36 30.73
CA ALA A 254 3.80 13.62 29.60
C ALA A 254 4.20 14.89 28.85
N GLU A 255 4.57 15.97 29.55
CA GLU A 255 5.06 17.23 28.98
C GLU A 255 6.38 17.03 28.22
N PHE A 256 7.35 16.35 28.83
CA PHE A 256 8.62 16.02 28.18
C PHE A 256 8.38 15.19 26.91
N LYS A 257 7.49 14.19 26.98
CA LYS A 257 7.11 13.39 25.80
C LYS A 257 6.47 14.27 24.72
N ASN A 258 5.51 15.13 25.06
CA ASN A 258 4.84 15.98 24.08
C ASN A 258 5.83 16.93 23.38
N LYS A 259 6.69 17.61 24.15
CA LYS A 259 7.74 18.50 23.63
C LYS A 259 8.72 17.76 22.69
N TYR A 260 9.14 16.56 23.07
CA TYR A 260 10.04 15.72 22.27
C TYR A 260 9.38 15.27 20.95
N TYR A 261 8.12 14.87 20.98
CA TYR A 261 7.35 14.51 19.77
C TYR A 261 7.12 15.71 18.84
N GLN A 262 6.81 16.89 19.39
CA GLN A 262 6.67 18.12 18.59
C GLN A 262 7.98 18.53 17.90
N THR A 263 9.10 18.45 18.62
CA THR A 263 10.44 18.74 18.06
C THR A 263 10.77 17.77 16.92
N ALA A 264 10.50 16.47 17.10
CA ALA A 264 10.71 15.47 16.06
C ALA A 264 9.82 15.68 14.83
N TYR A 265 8.57 16.11 15.02
CA TYR A 265 7.65 16.46 13.92
C TYR A 265 8.15 17.65 13.11
N GLN A 266 8.56 18.74 13.77
CA GLN A 266 9.15 19.91 13.12
C GLN A 266 10.45 19.55 12.37
N GLY A 267 11.33 18.76 12.99
CA GLY A 267 12.55 18.26 12.35
C GLY A 267 12.29 17.45 11.07
N ASN A 268 11.28 16.57 11.08
CA ASN A 268 10.88 15.79 9.90
C ASN A 268 10.35 16.67 8.76
N ILE A 269 9.56 17.71 9.08
CA ILE A 269 9.09 18.68 8.07
C ILE A 269 10.27 19.44 7.47
N ILE A 270 11.15 19.99 8.30
CA ILE A 270 12.33 20.75 7.84
C ILE A 270 13.23 19.88 6.95
N LEU A 271 13.52 18.65 7.38
CA LEU A 271 14.31 17.68 6.60
C LEU A 271 13.67 17.39 5.24
N THR A 272 12.35 17.18 5.20
CA THR A 272 11.59 16.94 3.97
C THR A 272 11.66 18.14 3.02
N VAL A 273 11.41 19.35 3.52
CA VAL A 273 11.45 20.59 2.73
C VAL A 273 12.86 20.85 2.19
N LEU A 274 13.90 20.65 2.99
CA LEU A 274 15.30 20.74 2.55
C LEU A 274 15.63 19.71 1.46
N GLY A 275 15.13 18.48 1.59
CA GLY A 275 15.26 17.44 0.56
C GLY A 275 14.70 17.85 -0.79
N PHE A 276 13.47 18.37 -0.82
CA PHE A 276 12.85 18.90 -2.04
C PHE A 276 13.58 20.14 -2.58
N ALA A 277 14.05 21.04 -1.73
CA ALA A 277 14.83 22.21 -2.16
C ALA A 277 16.16 21.80 -2.82
N ILE A 278 16.90 20.86 -2.20
CA ILE A 278 18.13 20.28 -2.77
C ILE A 278 17.83 19.59 -4.10
N PHE A 279 16.77 18.77 -4.19
CA PHE A 279 16.35 18.15 -5.44
C PHE A 279 16.08 19.18 -6.54
N ILE A 280 15.35 20.28 -6.24
CA ILE A 280 15.08 21.35 -7.20
C ILE A 280 16.39 21.97 -7.68
N LEU A 281 17.33 22.31 -6.78
CA LEU A 281 18.64 22.86 -7.17
C LEU A 281 19.44 21.88 -8.04
N LEU A 282 19.45 20.59 -7.72
CA LEU A 282 20.09 19.55 -8.52
C LEU A 282 19.42 19.40 -9.89
N TYR A 283 18.09 19.42 -9.98
CA TYR A 283 17.36 19.39 -11.25
C TYR A 283 17.65 20.64 -12.09
N GLN A 284 17.73 21.82 -11.47
CA GLN A 284 18.09 23.04 -12.19
C GLN A 284 19.52 23.02 -12.75
N LYS A 285 20.49 22.48 -12.00
CA LYS A 285 21.91 22.42 -12.39
C LYS A 285 22.25 21.26 -13.35
N TYR A 286 21.71 20.07 -13.07
CA TYR A 286 22.06 18.81 -13.76
C TYR A 286 20.95 18.27 -14.66
N GLY A 287 19.68 18.66 -14.44
CA GLY A 287 18.50 18.15 -15.17
C GLY A 287 18.03 19.03 -16.34
N LYS A 288 18.19 20.37 -16.26
CA LYS A 288 17.85 21.29 -17.37
C LYS A 288 18.54 20.82 -18.66
N GLY A 289 17.74 20.36 -19.62
CA GLY A 289 18.21 19.77 -20.87
C GLY A 289 18.72 20.82 -21.85
N HIS A 290 19.89 20.59 -22.46
CA HIS A 290 20.59 21.50 -23.37
C HIS A 290 19.69 22.28 -24.34
N PRO A 291 19.88 23.60 -24.55
CA PRO A 291 19.23 24.30 -25.65
C PRO A 291 19.67 23.68 -26.98
N VAL A 292 18.75 23.58 -27.94
CA VAL A 292 19.03 23.12 -29.31
C VAL A 292 18.57 24.19 -30.30
N PRO A 293 19.31 24.46 -31.39
CA PRO A 293 18.97 25.52 -32.33
C PRO A 293 17.72 25.21 -33.18
N PHE A 294 17.29 23.96 -33.22
CA PHE A 294 16.11 23.53 -33.96
C PHE A 294 14.82 23.99 -33.27
N ARG A 295 14.21 25.06 -33.78
CA ARG A 295 12.99 25.68 -33.23
C ARG A 295 11.70 25.23 -33.90
N SER A 296 11.74 24.65 -35.10
CA SER A 296 10.51 24.28 -35.81
C SER A 296 9.78 23.14 -35.12
N LYS A 297 8.50 23.35 -34.84
CA LYS A 297 7.60 22.32 -34.27
C LYS A 297 7.07 21.36 -35.34
N LEU A 298 7.38 21.58 -36.61
CA LEU A 298 6.86 20.84 -37.76
C LEU A 298 7.92 20.86 -38.87
N ASN A 299 8.38 19.71 -39.35
CA ASN A 299 9.41 19.65 -40.39
C ASN A 299 9.17 18.45 -41.28
N SER A 300 9.30 18.65 -42.59
CA SER A 300 9.30 17.61 -43.62
C SER A 300 10.65 16.89 -43.70
N GLU A 301 11.76 17.55 -43.36
CA GLU A 301 13.09 16.96 -43.48
C GLU A 301 13.27 15.68 -42.64
N ILE A 302 13.82 14.65 -43.29
CA ILE A 302 14.27 13.44 -42.62
C ILE A 302 15.70 13.68 -42.09
N PRO A 303 15.96 13.50 -40.78
CA PRO A 303 17.19 13.97 -40.16
C PRO A 303 18.40 13.07 -40.44
N GLY A 304 19.11 13.36 -41.53
CA GLY A 304 20.37 12.72 -41.90
C GLY A 304 20.19 11.32 -42.51
N ASN A 305 21.29 10.72 -42.96
CA ASN A 305 21.29 9.37 -43.55
C ASN A 305 21.43 8.29 -42.46
N ILE A 306 20.44 8.21 -41.57
CA ILE A 306 20.34 7.17 -40.52
C ILE A 306 19.42 6.05 -40.99
N SER A 307 19.56 4.83 -40.44
CA SER A 307 18.59 3.77 -40.72
C SER A 307 17.27 4.02 -39.98
N PRO A 308 16.14 3.49 -40.45
CA PRO A 308 14.85 3.57 -39.75
C PRO A 308 14.91 2.94 -38.34
N ALA A 309 15.74 1.92 -38.14
CA ALA A 309 15.98 1.31 -36.84
C ALA A 309 16.73 2.25 -35.88
N VAL A 310 17.75 2.95 -36.35
CA VAL A 310 18.47 3.99 -35.56
C VAL A 310 17.54 5.16 -35.26
N ALA A 311 16.68 5.57 -36.21
CA ALA A 311 15.65 6.57 -35.96
C ALA A 311 14.68 6.14 -34.84
N ASN A 312 14.21 4.89 -34.83
CA ASN A 312 13.39 4.34 -33.75
C ASN A 312 14.16 4.33 -32.40
N TYR A 313 15.41 3.86 -32.39
CA TYR A 313 16.27 3.81 -31.20
C TYR A 313 16.45 5.17 -30.52
N ILE A 314 16.63 6.24 -31.31
CA ILE A 314 16.80 7.61 -30.81
C ILE A 314 15.46 8.21 -30.37
N PHE A 315 14.41 7.99 -31.16
CA PHE A 315 13.06 8.45 -30.86
C PHE A 315 12.50 7.83 -29.57
N ALA A 316 12.77 6.54 -29.33
CA ALA A 316 12.27 5.76 -28.20
C ALA A 316 13.27 5.65 -27.02
N SER A 317 14.25 6.55 -26.92
CA SER A 317 15.16 6.63 -25.75
C SER A 317 15.96 5.36 -25.46
N GLN A 318 16.58 4.77 -26.50
CA GLN A 318 17.26 3.46 -26.46
C GLN A 318 16.36 2.23 -26.29
N GLN A 319 15.04 2.42 -26.17
CA GLN A 319 14.11 1.32 -26.43
C GLN A 319 14.08 1.08 -27.95
N ILE A 320 13.96 -0.19 -28.35
CA ILE A 320 13.77 -0.55 -29.75
C ILE A 320 12.48 -1.35 -29.78
N GLY A 321 11.48 -0.83 -30.48
CA GLY A 321 10.16 -1.45 -30.57
C GLY A 321 10.03 -2.31 -31.82
N ALA A 322 8.92 -3.04 -31.91
CA ALA A 322 8.49 -3.76 -33.11
C ALA A 322 8.48 -2.88 -34.38
N GLY A 323 8.18 -1.58 -34.22
CA GLY A 323 8.22 -0.61 -35.31
C GLY A 323 9.61 -0.43 -35.94
N ALA A 324 10.71 -0.70 -35.23
CA ALA A 324 12.05 -0.72 -35.83
C ALA A 324 12.20 -1.89 -36.80
N MET A 325 11.87 -3.12 -36.36
CA MET A 325 11.97 -4.32 -37.19
C MET A 325 11.12 -4.21 -38.45
N VAL A 326 9.86 -3.76 -38.31
CA VAL A 326 8.98 -3.58 -39.47
C VAL A 326 9.47 -2.44 -40.36
N ALA A 327 9.94 -1.32 -39.83
CA ALA A 327 10.48 -0.25 -40.67
C ALA A 327 11.74 -0.69 -41.45
N THR A 328 12.66 -1.44 -40.83
CA THR A 328 13.82 -2.04 -41.54
C THR A 328 13.36 -2.99 -42.63
N LEU A 329 12.34 -3.81 -42.37
CA LEU A 329 11.79 -4.74 -43.37
C LEU A 329 11.15 -4.01 -44.56
N MET A 330 10.46 -2.89 -44.31
CA MET A 330 9.90 -2.04 -45.38
C MET A 330 10.99 -1.32 -46.18
N ASP A 331 12.06 -0.85 -45.53
CA ASP A 331 13.24 -0.24 -46.17
C ASP A 331 13.95 -1.23 -47.09
N LEU A 332 14.14 -2.47 -46.63
CA LEU A 332 14.68 -3.57 -47.42
C LEU A 332 13.80 -3.92 -48.62
N ALA A 333 12.48 -3.92 -48.46
CA ALA A 333 11.53 -4.16 -49.55
C ALA A 333 11.55 -3.03 -50.60
N GLN A 334 11.57 -1.78 -50.14
CA GLN A 334 11.73 -0.59 -50.99
C GLN A 334 13.05 -0.64 -51.79
N ARG A 335 14.15 -1.08 -51.17
CA ARG A 335 15.46 -1.26 -51.81
C ARG A 335 15.55 -2.52 -52.71
N GLY A 336 14.44 -3.24 -52.91
CA GLY A 336 14.35 -4.38 -53.84
C GLY A 336 14.80 -5.73 -53.27
N PHE A 337 15.25 -5.81 -52.01
CA PHE A 337 15.69 -7.09 -51.43
C PHE A 337 14.54 -8.04 -51.11
N LEU A 338 13.35 -7.50 -50.83
CA LEU A 338 12.20 -8.26 -50.33
C LEU A 338 10.92 -7.95 -51.11
N LYS A 339 10.10 -8.97 -51.33
CA LYS A 339 8.72 -8.83 -51.83
C LYS A 339 7.74 -9.38 -50.79
N ILE A 340 6.54 -8.81 -50.73
CA ILE A 340 5.50 -9.15 -49.76
C ILE A 340 4.22 -9.49 -50.51
N GLU A 341 3.71 -10.70 -50.31
CA GLU A 341 2.49 -11.20 -50.96
C GLU A 341 1.38 -11.45 -49.93
N GLU A 342 0.16 -11.02 -50.24
CA GLU A 342 -1.05 -11.26 -49.44
C GLU A 342 -1.80 -12.52 -49.95
N GLN A 343 -1.71 -13.62 -49.20
CA GLN A 343 -2.47 -14.83 -49.46
C GLN A 343 -3.71 -14.90 -48.56
N ARG A 344 -4.92 -14.92 -49.14
CA ARG A 344 -6.17 -15.13 -48.39
C ARG A 344 -6.55 -16.61 -48.41
N SER A 345 -6.83 -17.15 -47.23
CA SER A 345 -7.36 -18.51 -47.06
C SER A 345 -8.75 -18.43 -46.43
N GLU A 346 -9.76 -19.01 -47.08
CA GLU A 346 -11.07 -19.23 -46.46
C GLU A 346 -11.01 -20.52 -45.63
N LYS A 347 -11.37 -20.44 -44.34
CA LYS A 347 -11.71 -21.64 -43.58
C LYS A 347 -13.21 -21.91 -43.67
N LYS A 348 -13.58 -23.00 -44.36
CA LYS A 348 -14.94 -23.55 -44.32
C LYS A 348 -15.14 -24.37 -43.03
N PHE A 349 -15.55 -23.72 -41.94
CA PHE A 349 -16.16 -24.42 -40.81
C PHE A 349 -17.13 -23.50 -40.04
N ILE A 350 -18.43 -23.69 -40.31
CA ILE A 350 -19.62 -23.10 -39.64
C ILE A 350 -19.75 -21.57 -39.67
N PHE A 351 -18.68 -20.79 -39.49
CA PHE A 351 -18.64 -19.34 -39.74
C PHE A 351 -17.54 -19.01 -40.75
N LYS A 352 -17.88 -18.28 -41.83
CA LYS A 352 -16.90 -17.83 -42.83
C LYS A 352 -15.90 -16.87 -42.16
N THR A 353 -14.69 -17.37 -41.90
CA THR A 353 -13.58 -16.59 -41.36
C THR A 353 -12.46 -16.53 -42.39
N THR A 354 -12.29 -15.37 -43.01
CA THR A 354 -11.21 -15.10 -43.96
C THR A 354 -9.92 -14.89 -43.19
N LYS A 355 -8.96 -15.81 -43.31
CA LYS A 355 -7.63 -15.66 -42.71
C LYS A 355 -6.65 -15.15 -43.77
N THR A 356 -6.25 -13.89 -43.63
CA THR A 356 -5.14 -13.30 -44.39
C THR A 356 -3.80 -13.78 -43.82
N GLU A 357 -2.92 -14.25 -44.70
CA GLU A 357 -1.54 -14.64 -44.39
C GLU A 357 -0.60 -13.87 -45.32
N TYR A 358 0.51 -13.37 -44.78
CA TYR A 358 1.51 -12.61 -45.53
C TYR A 358 2.77 -13.45 -45.72
N ILE A 359 3.28 -13.50 -46.95
CA ILE A 359 4.49 -14.21 -47.34
C ILE A 359 5.57 -13.16 -47.64
N LEU A 360 6.75 -13.32 -47.04
CA LEU A 360 7.95 -12.58 -47.39
C LEU A 360 8.77 -13.44 -48.38
N LYS A 361 9.27 -12.81 -49.44
CA LYS A 361 10.15 -13.44 -50.43
C LYS A 361 11.44 -12.66 -50.56
N LEU A 362 12.58 -13.34 -50.50
CA LEU A 362 13.91 -12.78 -50.71
C LEU A 362 14.26 -12.80 -52.20
N ASP A 363 14.61 -11.65 -52.75
CA ASP A 363 15.18 -11.58 -54.10
C ASP A 363 16.66 -12.03 -54.02
N GLN A 364 16.91 -13.31 -54.28
CA GLN A 364 18.21 -13.93 -54.05
C GLN A 364 19.33 -13.35 -54.94
N GLU A 365 19.01 -12.97 -56.18
CA GLU A 365 19.99 -12.41 -57.11
C GLU A 365 20.36 -10.97 -56.73
N HIS A 366 19.35 -10.14 -56.42
CA HIS A 366 19.61 -8.79 -55.91
C HIS A 366 20.33 -8.81 -54.56
N TYR A 367 19.96 -9.73 -53.66
CA TYR A 367 20.64 -9.91 -52.37
C TYR A 367 22.11 -10.32 -52.54
N LYS A 368 22.44 -11.28 -53.41
CA LYS A 368 23.84 -11.67 -53.67
C LYS A 368 24.67 -10.48 -54.17
N LYS A 369 24.12 -9.69 -55.08
CA LYS A 369 24.81 -8.54 -55.70
C LYS A 369 25.02 -7.37 -54.74
N GLU A 370 23.98 -6.99 -54.00
CA GLU A 370 23.96 -5.77 -53.19
C GLU A 370 24.23 -6.01 -51.68
N LYS A 371 24.58 -7.24 -51.28
CA LYS A 371 24.83 -7.61 -49.87
C LYS A 371 25.78 -6.66 -49.14
N ASN A 372 26.84 -6.21 -49.82
CA ASN A 372 27.88 -5.36 -49.24
C ASN A 372 27.39 -3.92 -48.95
N ASN A 373 26.25 -3.52 -49.51
CA ASN A 373 25.62 -2.21 -49.31
C ASN A 373 24.56 -2.23 -48.18
N LEU A 374 24.43 -3.32 -47.44
CA LEU A 374 23.52 -3.45 -46.29
C LEU A 374 24.24 -3.16 -44.98
N ALA A 375 23.56 -2.47 -44.06
CA ALA A 375 24.10 -2.28 -42.72
C ALA A 375 24.13 -3.60 -41.92
N PRO A 376 25.00 -3.75 -40.89
CA PRO A 376 25.09 -5.00 -40.13
C PRO A 376 23.77 -5.50 -39.54
N HIS A 377 22.93 -4.58 -39.05
CA HIS A 377 21.59 -4.90 -38.55
C HIS A 377 20.57 -5.25 -39.66
N GLU A 378 20.77 -4.78 -40.89
CA GLU A 378 19.92 -5.16 -42.04
C GLU A 378 20.27 -6.58 -42.51
N LEU A 379 21.56 -6.92 -42.57
CA LEU A 379 22.06 -8.27 -42.85
C LEU A 379 21.57 -9.29 -41.81
N ASP A 380 21.76 -8.99 -40.53
CA ASP A 380 21.35 -9.83 -39.40
C ASP A 380 19.82 -10.08 -39.36
N LEU A 381 19.00 -9.13 -39.86
CA LEU A 381 17.56 -9.30 -40.02
C LEU A 381 17.21 -10.27 -41.16
N ILE A 382 17.88 -10.17 -42.32
CA ILE A 382 17.67 -11.07 -43.46
C ILE A 382 18.12 -12.50 -43.11
N ASP A 383 19.32 -12.63 -42.54
CA ASP A 383 19.90 -13.91 -42.13
C ASP A 383 19.01 -14.63 -41.11
N PHE A 384 18.53 -13.91 -40.10
CA PHE A 384 17.60 -14.46 -39.12
C PHE A 384 16.27 -14.91 -39.72
N ILE A 385 15.67 -14.13 -40.63
CA ILE A 385 14.38 -14.46 -41.23
C ILE A 385 14.50 -15.67 -42.17
N PHE A 386 15.47 -15.67 -43.09
CA PHE A 386 15.52 -16.67 -44.17
C PHE A 386 16.43 -17.87 -43.84
N ASN A 387 17.53 -17.69 -43.11
CA ASN A 387 18.39 -18.81 -42.72
C ASN A 387 17.95 -19.43 -41.38
N GLU A 388 17.80 -18.66 -40.29
CA GLU A 388 17.45 -19.23 -38.98
C GLU A 388 16.00 -19.70 -38.83
N ILE A 389 15.02 -19.02 -39.46
CA ILE A 389 13.60 -19.39 -39.38
C ILE A 389 13.15 -20.16 -40.62
N ALA A 390 13.45 -19.70 -41.85
CA ALA A 390 13.02 -20.37 -43.07
C ALA A 390 13.92 -21.55 -43.49
N GLY A 391 15.06 -21.78 -42.82
CA GLY A 391 15.94 -22.92 -43.08
C GLY A 391 16.66 -22.85 -44.43
N GLY A 392 16.93 -21.64 -44.94
CA GLY A 392 17.54 -21.40 -46.24
C GLY A 392 16.55 -21.24 -47.40
N ALA A 393 15.24 -21.37 -47.15
CA ALA A 393 14.22 -21.09 -48.16
C ALA A 393 14.18 -19.59 -48.52
N SER A 394 13.92 -19.28 -49.80
CA SER A 394 13.71 -17.91 -50.29
C SER A 394 12.37 -17.30 -49.87
N GLU A 395 11.43 -18.09 -49.37
CA GLU A 395 10.07 -17.65 -49.00
C GLU A 395 9.69 -18.07 -47.58
N ILE A 396 9.04 -17.17 -46.83
CA ILE A 396 8.59 -17.44 -45.46
C ILE A 396 7.25 -16.77 -45.13
N LYS A 397 6.35 -17.55 -44.51
CA LYS A 397 5.09 -17.05 -43.96
C LYS A 397 5.35 -16.25 -42.67
N MET A 398 4.80 -15.04 -42.56
CA MET A 398 4.85 -14.21 -41.34
C MET A 398 4.32 -14.95 -40.09
N SER A 399 3.45 -15.95 -40.28
CA SER A 399 2.95 -16.80 -39.19
C SER A 399 4.03 -17.76 -38.63
N ALA A 400 5.05 -18.13 -39.41
CA ALA A 400 6.20 -18.91 -38.93
C ALA A 400 7.11 -18.06 -38.02
N ILE A 401 7.32 -16.79 -38.36
CA ILE A 401 8.04 -15.83 -37.50
C ILE A 401 7.31 -15.67 -36.16
N ARG A 402 5.98 -15.50 -36.18
CA ARG A 402 5.14 -15.43 -34.95
C ARG A 402 5.26 -16.69 -34.09
N LYS A 403 5.30 -17.88 -34.70
CA LYS A 403 5.47 -19.16 -33.98
C LYS A 403 6.87 -19.33 -33.38
N SER A 404 7.87 -18.65 -33.92
CA SER A 404 9.29 -18.78 -33.54
C SER A 404 9.73 -17.87 -32.38
N GLY A 405 8.79 -17.43 -31.53
CA GLY A 405 9.04 -16.36 -30.56
C GLY A 405 10.25 -16.55 -29.64
N GLY A 406 10.53 -17.79 -29.20
CA GLY A 406 11.73 -18.09 -28.41
C GLY A 406 13.06 -17.80 -29.12
N LYS A 407 13.13 -17.99 -30.44
CA LYS A 407 14.28 -17.58 -31.28
C LYS A 407 14.32 -16.06 -31.42
N VAL A 408 13.18 -15.44 -31.77
CA VAL A 408 13.04 -13.99 -31.97
C VAL A 408 13.48 -13.20 -30.71
N ILE A 409 13.10 -13.66 -29.51
CA ILE A 409 13.50 -13.04 -28.23
C ILE A 409 15.02 -13.12 -27.96
N LYS A 410 15.71 -14.15 -28.46
CA LYS A 410 17.17 -14.28 -28.36
C LYS A 410 17.86 -13.37 -29.37
N TRP A 411 17.55 -13.55 -30.65
CA TRP A 411 18.08 -12.76 -31.77
C TRP A 411 17.88 -11.25 -31.57
N PHE A 412 16.67 -10.80 -31.21
CA PHE A 412 16.38 -9.37 -31.04
C PHE A 412 17.27 -8.67 -30.01
N ARG A 413 17.77 -9.40 -28.99
CA ARG A 413 18.72 -8.87 -28.00
C ARG A 413 20.13 -8.70 -28.56
N GLN A 414 20.51 -9.45 -29.59
CA GLN A 414 21.75 -9.28 -30.36
C GLN A 414 21.56 -8.17 -31.41
N TRP A 415 20.48 -8.20 -32.19
CA TRP A 415 20.11 -7.17 -33.17
C TRP A 415 20.10 -5.75 -32.58
N LYS A 416 19.57 -5.60 -31.36
CA LYS A 416 19.59 -4.34 -30.60
C LYS A 416 21.01 -3.80 -30.32
N LYS A 417 22.03 -4.65 -30.24
CA LYS A 417 23.44 -4.21 -30.11
C LYS A 417 23.95 -3.64 -31.42
N LEU A 418 23.69 -4.32 -32.55
CA LEU A 418 24.11 -3.86 -33.88
C LEU A 418 23.56 -2.46 -34.22
N ILE A 419 22.30 -2.18 -33.88
CA ILE A 419 21.68 -0.84 -34.06
C ILE A 419 22.38 0.21 -33.17
N LYS A 420 22.76 -0.16 -31.94
CA LYS A 420 23.50 0.73 -31.03
C LYS A 420 24.95 0.96 -31.50
N GLU A 421 25.57 -0.03 -32.11
CA GLU A 421 26.90 0.05 -32.72
C GLU A 421 26.88 0.93 -33.98
N GLN A 422 25.84 0.85 -34.80
CA GLN A 422 25.61 1.76 -35.94
C GLN A 422 25.45 3.24 -35.48
N TRP A 423 24.90 3.48 -34.29
CA TRP A 423 24.89 4.82 -33.66
C TRP A 423 26.30 5.30 -33.20
N GLY A 424 27.34 4.49 -33.36
CA GLY A 424 28.73 4.84 -33.08
C GLY A 424 29.08 4.86 -31.59
N ASN A 425 28.34 4.11 -30.75
CA ASN A 425 28.53 4.03 -29.29
C ASN A 425 28.53 5.38 -28.52
N LYS A 426 28.07 6.46 -29.16
CA LYS A 426 28.02 7.81 -28.56
C LYS A 426 27.15 7.84 -27.29
N PRO A 427 27.53 8.63 -26.26
CA PRO A 427 26.76 8.72 -25.03
C PRO A 427 25.37 9.31 -25.29
N PHE A 428 24.33 8.54 -24.97
CA PHE A 428 22.94 8.95 -25.17
C PHE A 428 22.46 9.99 -24.15
N TYR A 429 22.95 9.85 -22.92
CA TYR A 429 22.69 10.73 -21.79
C TYR A 429 23.96 11.48 -21.40
N ASP A 430 23.77 12.68 -20.87
CA ASP A 430 24.87 13.53 -20.44
C ASP A 430 25.56 12.94 -19.19
N LYS A 431 26.89 12.74 -19.27
CA LYS A 431 27.69 12.26 -18.14
C LYS A 431 27.57 13.18 -16.91
N PHE A 432 27.31 14.47 -17.11
CA PHE A 432 27.10 15.43 -16.04
C PHE A 432 25.82 15.15 -15.23
N SER A 433 24.76 14.66 -15.87
CA SER A 433 23.50 14.35 -15.18
C SER A 433 23.60 13.14 -14.25
N TYR A 434 24.45 12.15 -14.54
CA TYR A 434 24.68 11.04 -13.62
C TYR A 434 25.21 11.50 -12.25
N LYS A 435 26.04 12.56 -12.19
CA LYS A 435 26.48 13.14 -10.92
C LYS A 435 25.30 13.70 -10.13
N GLY A 436 24.40 14.44 -10.79
CA GLY A 436 23.18 14.97 -10.18
C GLY A 436 22.25 13.88 -9.64
N ILE A 437 22.04 12.80 -10.42
CA ILE A 437 21.22 11.65 -9.99
C ILE A 437 21.82 10.96 -8.77
N ILE A 438 23.13 10.70 -8.75
CA ILE A 438 23.80 10.03 -7.64
C ILE A 438 23.71 10.87 -6.35
N ILE A 439 23.99 12.17 -6.43
CA ILE A 439 23.88 13.08 -5.27
C ILE A 439 22.43 13.14 -4.78
N SER A 440 21.46 13.25 -5.70
CA SER A 440 20.03 13.29 -5.37
C SER A 440 19.55 12.00 -4.71
N ALA A 441 19.97 10.84 -5.20
CA ALA A 441 19.66 9.55 -4.62
C ALA A 441 20.28 9.37 -3.22
N ILE A 442 21.53 9.79 -3.02
CA ILE A 442 22.18 9.75 -1.70
C ILE A 442 21.41 10.62 -0.69
N VAL A 443 21.06 11.86 -1.06
CA VAL A 443 20.26 12.76 -0.20
C VAL A 443 18.89 12.15 0.11
N ALA A 444 18.22 11.58 -0.89
CA ALA A 444 16.93 10.92 -0.71
C ALA A 444 17.00 9.71 0.24
N SER A 445 18.04 8.86 0.11
CA SER A 445 18.25 7.71 1.01
C SER A 445 18.64 8.11 2.44
N ILE A 446 19.34 9.24 2.63
CA ILE A 446 19.59 9.79 3.98
C ILE A 446 18.28 10.24 4.63
N ILE A 447 17.41 10.93 3.89
CA ILE A 447 16.09 11.37 4.36
C ILE A 447 15.20 10.16 4.69
N GLU A 448 15.18 9.15 3.81
CA GLU A 448 14.44 7.90 4.01
C GLU A 448 14.91 7.17 5.27
N THR A 449 16.22 7.04 5.47
CA THR A 449 16.82 6.39 6.66
C THR A 449 16.48 7.16 7.95
N ALA A 450 16.55 8.50 7.93
CA ALA A 450 16.13 9.33 9.05
C ALA A 450 14.62 9.22 9.33
N GLY A 451 13.80 9.10 8.29
CA GLY A 451 12.38 8.79 8.41
C GLY A 451 12.12 7.44 9.08
N ILE A 452 12.82 6.38 8.65
CA ILE A 452 12.70 5.04 9.26
C ILE A 452 13.15 5.04 10.73
N LEU A 453 14.28 5.67 11.05
CA LEU A 453 14.74 5.83 12.44
C LEU A 453 13.71 6.59 13.29
N THR A 454 13.12 7.67 12.76
CA THR A 454 12.07 8.39 13.48
C THR A 454 10.76 7.61 13.58
N ILE A 455 10.46 6.67 12.68
CA ILE A 455 9.36 5.70 12.87
C ILE A 455 9.64 4.78 14.06
N ILE A 456 10.87 4.24 14.17
CA ILE A 456 11.23 3.32 15.26
C ILE A 456 11.12 4.00 16.63
N PHE A 457 11.58 5.25 16.76
CA PHE A 457 11.59 5.96 18.04
C PHE A 457 10.32 6.76 18.35
N PHE A 458 9.57 7.24 17.35
CA PHE A 458 8.44 8.17 17.53
C PHE A 458 7.12 7.70 16.89
N GLY A 459 7.12 6.56 16.18
CA GLY A 459 5.95 6.04 15.48
C GLY A 459 5.60 6.85 14.23
N ILE A 460 4.31 7.13 14.01
CA ILE A 460 3.81 7.64 12.72
C ILE A 460 4.39 8.99 12.26
N ILE A 461 5.06 9.75 13.14
CA ILE A 461 5.70 11.03 12.80
C ILE A 461 6.75 10.90 11.70
N GLY A 462 7.58 9.84 11.72
CA GLY A 462 8.65 9.64 10.72
C GLY A 462 8.16 9.23 9.32
N LEU A 463 6.88 8.88 9.19
CA LEU A 463 6.28 8.39 7.94
C LEU A 463 6.32 9.44 6.81
N ILE A 464 6.27 10.74 7.16
CA ILE A 464 6.39 11.85 6.20
C ILE A 464 7.78 11.89 5.55
N ALA A 465 8.85 11.76 6.34
CA ALA A 465 10.22 11.75 5.83
C ALA A 465 10.54 10.43 5.09
N ALA A 466 10.04 9.29 5.58
CA ALA A 466 10.24 8.00 4.92
C ALA A 466 9.62 7.99 3.51
N ILE A 467 8.35 8.39 3.38
CA ILE A 467 7.65 8.43 2.07
C ILE A 467 8.26 9.48 1.14
N SER A 468 8.61 10.67 1.65
CA SER A 468 9.22 11.70 0.80
C SER A 468 10.62 11.31 0.31
N GLY A 469 11.45 10.65 1.14
CA GLY A 469 12.71 10.04 0.72
C GLY A 469 12.51 9.04 -0.43
N PHE A 470 11.61 8.08 -0.26
CA PHE A 470 11.27 7.10 -1.30
C PHE A 470 10.80 7.77 -2.62
N VAL A 471 9.91 8.75 -2.53
CA VAL A 471 9.43 9.52 -3.71
C VAL A 471 10.61 10.27 -4.37
N LEU A 472 11.49 10.89 -3.59
CA LEU A 472 12.67 11.60 -4.11
C LEU A 472 13.65 10.65 -4.83
N VAL A 473 13.81 9.40 -4.40
CA VAL A 473 14.60 8.39 -5.15
C VAL A 473 13.98 8.16 -6.54
N GLY A 474 12.67 7.98 -6.63
CA GLY A 474 11.95 7.83 -7.90
C GLY A 474 12.05 9.06 -8.80
N VAL A 475 11.85 10.26 -8.24
CA VAL A 475 11.89 11.52 -9.00
C VAL A 475 13.33 11.91 -9.38
N SER A 476 14.36 11.43 -8.67
CA SER A 476 15.78 11.66 -9.01
C SER A 476 16.13 11.24 -10.46
N PHE A 477 15.46 10.23 -11.01
CA PHE A 477 15.67 9.81 -12.40
C PHE A 477 15.25 10.87 -13.45
N THR A 478 14.41 11.84 -13.08
CA THR A 478 14.04 12.97 -13.98
C THR A 478 15.19 13.93 -14.27
N ILE A 479 16.26 13.90 -13.47
CA ILE A 479 17.50 14.66 -13.71
C ILE A 479 18.27 14.13 -14.94
N LEU A 480 17.93 12.93 -15.44
CA LEU A 480 18.61 12.30 -16.57
C LEU A 480 18.33 13.01 -17.91
N ARG A 481 19.22 13.91 -18.34
CA ARG A 481 19.08 14.64 -19.62
C ARG A 481 19.84 13.98 -20.78
N TYR A 482 19.28 14.10 -21.99
CA TYR A 482 19.93 13.69 -23.24
C TYR A 482 21.13 14.57 -23.59
N THR A 483 22.11 14.03 -24.32
CA THR A 483 23.19 14.83 -24.91
C THR A 483 22.69 15.79 -25.99
N LYS A 484 23.48 16.82 -26.33
CA LYS A 484 23.11 17.84 -27.34
C LYS A 484 22.70 17.22 -28.68
N GLU A 485 23.48 16.27 -29.17
CA GLU A 485 23.26 15.56 -30.44
C GLU A 485 21.97 14.73 -30.41
N VAL A 486 21.77 13.90 -29.38
CA VAL A 486 20.55 13.09 -29.22
C VAL A 486 19.31 13.97 -29.07
N LYS A 487 19.39 15.07 -28.28
CA LYS A 487 18.27 16.00 -28.13
C LYS A 487 17.93 16.69 -29.45
N LEU A 488 18.93 17.09 -30.23
CA LEU A 488 18.73 17.68 -31.56
C LEU A 488 18.07 16.69 -32.52
N MET A 489 18.63 15.49 -32.69
CA MET A 489 18.09 14.49 -33.62
C MET A 489 16.69 14.04 -33.20
N ARG A 490 16.45 13.79 -31.91
CA ARG A 490 15.11 13.50 -31.38
C ARG A 490 14.13 14.64 -31.63
N SER A 491 14.56 15.91 -31.53
CA SER A 491 13.69 17.06 -31.81
C SER A 491 13.26 17.13 -33.29
N LYS A 492 14.17 16.83 -34.23
CA LYS A 492 13.85 16.69 -35.65
C LYS A 492 12.88 15.52 -35.89
N LEU A 493 13.16 14.34 -35.34
CA LEU A 493 12.27 13.16 -35.45
C LEU A 493 10.88 13.40 -34.85
N LEU A 494 10.78 14.17 -33.76
CA LEU A 494 9.49 14.59 -33.18
C LEU A 494 8.72 15.55 -34.10
N ALA A 495 9.41 16.49 -34.75
CA ALA A 495 8.81 17.40 -35.72
C ALA A 495 8.32 16.66 -36.98
N LEU A 496 9.11 15.70 -37.49
CA LEU A 496 8.71 14.81 -38.59
C LEU A 496 7.50 13.95 -38.22
N ARG A 497 7.52 13.29 -37.05
CA ARG A 497 6.35 12.54 -36.56
C ARG A 497 5.10 13.40 -36.49
N LYS A 498 5.23 14.67 -36.10
CA LYS A 498 4.11 15.62 -35.98
C LYS A 498 3.62 16.14 -37.34
N TYR A 499 4.53 16.37 -38.29
CA TYR A 499 4.22 16.69 -39.69
C TYR A 499 3.37 15.58 -40.33
N LEU A 500 3.84 14.33 -40.22
CA LEU A 500 3.11 13.15 -40.71
C LEU A 500 1.76 12.94 -40.00
N LYS A 501 1.70 13.07 -38.66
CA LYS A 501 0.44 12.93 -37.91
C LYS A 501 -0.60 14.02 -38.17
N LYS A 502 -0.19 15.17 -38.71
CA LYS A 502 -1.09 16.30 -39.01
C LYS A 502 -1.50 16.36 -40.49
N TYR A 503 -1.06 15.42 -41.31
CA TYR A 503 -1.33 15.38 -42.76
C TYR A 503 -0.82 16.60 -43.53
N GLU A 504 0.19 17.28 -42.96
CA GLU A 504 0.73 18.53 -43.51
C GLU A 504 1.50 18.28 -44.82
N PHE A 505 1.85 17.02 -45.10
CA PHE A 505 2.34 16.54 -46.39
C PHE A 505 1.30 16.68 -47.53
N ARG A 506 0.00 16.81 -47.24
CA ARG A 506 -1.02 17.06 -48.28
C ARG A 506 -0.94 18.47 -48.86
N LYS A 507 -0.21 19.40 -48.22
CA LYS A 507 -0.07 20.80 -48.68
C LYS A 507 0.96 20.99 -49.79
N ASP A 508 1.89 20.06 -49.94
CA ASP A 508 2.95 20.11 -50.94
C ASP A 508 3.09 18.74 -51.59
N SER A 509 2.44 18.58 -52.74
CA SER A 509 2.42 17.34 -53.51
C SER A 509 3.78 16.97 -54.08
N ALA A 510 4.63 17.95 -54.40
CA ALA A 510 5.98 17.71 -54.93
C ALA A 510 6.89 17.14 -53.83
N ILE A 511 6.95 17.78 -52.66
CA ILE A 511 7.69 17.26 -51.50
C ILE A 511 7.17 15.89 -51.07
N LEU A 512 5.85 15.67 -51.12
CA LEU A 512 5.23 14.38 -50.86
C LEU A 512 5.73 13.32 -51.85
N GLN A 513 5.56 13.52 -53.16
CA GLN A 513 5.97 12.54 -54.18
C GLN A 513 7.46 12.20 -54.09
N THR A 514 8.34 13.21 -53.94
CA THR A 514 9.79 12.99 -53.84
C THR A 514 10.23 12.20 -52.60
N ASN A 515 9.50 12.29 -51.49
CA ASN A 515 9.91 11.70 -50.21
C ASN A 515 8.94 10.62 -49.69
N PHE A 516 7.93 10.26 -50.46
CA PHE A 516 6.79 9.45 -50.05
C PHE A 516 7.19 8.16 -49.33
N GLU A 517 8.05 7.38 -49.98
CA GLU A 517 8.50 6.07 -49.50
C GLU A 517 9.26 6.22 -48.17
N LYS A 518 10.13 7.23 -48.08
CA LYS A 518 10.87 7.54 -46.85
C LYS A 518 9.93 8.03 -45.74
N TYR A 519 8.91 8.85 -46.04
CA TYR A 519 7.87 9.25 -45.08
C TYR A 519 7.07 8.06 -44.56
N PHE A 520 6.80 7.08 -45.41
CA PHE A 520 6.14 5.84 -45.01
C PHE A 520 7.03 5.02 -44.07
N VAL A 521 8.26 4.70 -44.48
CA VAL A 521 9.23 3.92 -43.68
C VAL A 521 9.53 4.60 -42.33
N TYR A 522 9.83 5.89 -42.33
CA TYR A 522 10.05 6.65 -41.09
C TYR A 522 8.76 6.85 -40.29
N GLY A 523 7.60 6.92 -40.94
CA GLY A 523 6.29 6.95 -40.28
C GLY A 523 6.03 5.68 -39.46
N VAL A 524 6.38 4.52 -40.00
CA VAL A 524 6.36 3.22 -39.29
C VAL A 524 7.38 3.23 -38.14
N ALA A 525 8.63 3.65 -38.39
CA ALA A 525 9.68 3.72 -37.37
C ALA A 525 9.31 4.66 -36.19
N LEU A 526 8.63 5.77 -36.47
CA LEU A 526 8.19 6.75 -35.47
C LEU A 526 6.81 6.43 -34.88
N GLY A 527 6.15 5.36 -35.33
CA GLY A 527 4.83 4.95 -34.87
C GLY A 527 3.79 6.07 -35.03
N ILE A 528 3.57 6.55 -36.26
CA ILE A 528 2.52 7.55 -36.54
C ILE A 528 1.10 6.99 -36.35
N GLY A 529 0.94 5.65 -36.42
CA GLY A 529 -0.31 4.93 -36.22
C GLY A 529 -1.04 4.61 -37.52
N THR A 530 -1.87 3.58 -37.50
CA THR A 530 -2.53 3.03 -38.70
C THR A 530 -3.39 4.04 -39.46
N LYS A 531 -4.10 4.93 -38.75
CA LYS A 531 -4.86 6.02 -39.39
C LYS A 531 -3.94 6.94 -40.21
N ALA A 532 -2.83 7.40 -39.64
CA ALA A 532 -1.91 8.29 -40.34
C ALA A 532 -1.16 7.62 -41.50
N ILE A 533 -0.92 6.30 -41.40
CA ILE A 533 -0.42 5.51 -42.53
C ILE A 533 -1.48 5.43 -43.65
N LYS A 534 -2.75 5.14 -43.34
CA LYS A 534 -3.84 5.15 -44.34
C LYS A 534 -3.98 6.50 -45.04
N GLU A 535 -3.97 7.60 -44.28
CA GLU A 535 -4.04 8.96 -44.81
C GLU A 535 -2.83 9.33 -45.70
N LEU A 536 -1.64 8.84 -45.37
CA LEU A 536 -0.46 9.00 -46.21
C LEU A 536 -0.62 8.25 -47.54
N LEU A 537 -1.04 6.98 -47.50
CA LEU A 537 -1.27 6.17 -48.70
C LEU A 537 -2.37 6.77 -49.59
N MET A 538 -3.48 7.23 -48.99
CA MET A 538 -4.59 7.92 -49.66
C MET A 538 -4.26 9.35 -50.13
N ALA A 539 -3.00 9.79 -50.05
CA ALA A 539 -2.55 11.04 -50.65
C ALA A 539 -1.84 10.85 -51.99
N LEU A 540 -1.61 9.60 -52.42
CA LEU A 540 -1.22 9.28 -53.79
C LEU A 540 -2.46 8.93 -54.65
N PRO A 541 -2.44 9.24 -55.96
CA PRO A 541 -3.42 8.70 -56.92
C PRO A 541 -3.34 7.17 -57.03
N ASP A 542 -4.49 6.52 -57.26
CA ASP A 542 -4.59 5.04 -57.27
C ASP A 542 -3.63 4.35 -58.24
N TRP A 543 -3.40 4.96 -59.41
CA TRP A 543 -2.50 4.45 -60.45
C TRP A 543 -1.01 4.53 -60.09
N GLN A 544 -0.62 5.30 -59.08
CA GLN A 544 0.78 5.40 -58.63
C GLN A 544 1.14 4.34 -57.58
N HIS A 545 0.18 3.58 -57.03
CA HIS A 545 0.48 2.61 -55.96
C HIS A 545 1.38 1.46 -56.42
N SER A 546 1.23 1.00 -57.66
CA SER A 546 2.14 0.02 -58.27
C SER A 546 3.54 0.58 -58.51
N THR A 547 3.68 1.90 -58.66
CA THR A 547 4.97 2.60 -58.84
C THR A 547 5.74 2.76 -57.53
N TYR A 548 5.06 3.11 -56.43
CA TYR A 548 5.71 3.30 -55.11
C TYR A 548 5.79 2.02 -54.26
N PHE A 549 5.00 0.99 -54.59
CA PHE A 549 5.03 -0.31 -53.90
C PHE A 549 5.12 -1.52 -54.86
N PRO A 550 6.09 -1.56 -55.80
CA PRO A 550 6.25 -2.69 -56.74
C PRO A 550 6.61 -4.01 -56.02
N TRP A 551 7.04 -3.91 -54.76
CA TRP A 551 7.37 -5.02 -53.88
C TRP A 551 6.16 -5.55 -53.07
N TYR A 552 4.98 -4.93 -53.13
CA TYR A 552 3.76 -5.43 -52.47
C TYR A 552 2.71 -5.91 -53.48
N MET A 553 2.32 -7.18 -53.36
CA MET A 553 1.22 -7.76 -54.12
C MET A 553 0.04 -8.10 -53.20
N GLY A 554 -1.07 -7.37 -53.38
CA GLY A 554 -2.33 -7.65 -52.71
C GLY A 554 -3.00 -8.94 -53.20
N ALA A 555 -4.00 -9.41 -52.43
CA ALA A 555 -4.73 -10.63 -52.77
C ALA A 555 -5.40 -10.51 -54.14
N LEU A 556 -5.37 -11.60 -54.93
CA LEU A 556 -5.86 -11.65 -56.32
C LEU A 556 -5.13 -10.67 -57.27
N GLY A 557 -3.87 -10.31 -56.97
CA GLY A 557 -3.02 -9.46 -57.82
C GLY A 557 -3.34 -7.96 -57.77
N HIS A 558 -4.30 -7.54 -56.94
CA HIS A 558 -4.73 -6.15 -56.84
C HIS A 558 -4.23 -5.50 -55.54
N SER A 559 -3.32 -4.54 -55.65
CA SER A 559 -2.77 -3.81 -54.50
C SER A 559 -3.64 -2.59 -54.16
N SER A 560 -4.18 -2.55 -52.92
CA SER A 560 -4.99 -1.43 -52.43
C SER A 560 -4.36 -0.75 -51.19
N PRO A 561 -4.47 0.59 -51.05
CA PRO A 561 -3.99 1.33 -49.88
C PRO A 561 -4.49 0.79 -48.55
N ALA A 562 -5.77 0.40 -48.49
CA ALA A 562 -6.39 -0.14 -47.30
C ALA A 562 -5.84 -1.54 -46.94
N GLY A 563 -5.66 -2.42 -47.94
CA GLY A 563 -5.06 -3.74 -47.75
C GLY A 563 -3.61 -3.65 -47.26
N PHE A 564 -2.81 -2.81 -47.92
CA PHE A 564 -1.41 -2.57 -47.54
C PHE A 564 -1.26 -1.97 -46.14
N ALA A 565 -2.05 -0.96 -45.78
CA ALA A 565 -2.04 -0.41 -44.41
C ALA A 565 -2.41 -1.46 -43.34
N ASN A 566 -3.33 -2.36 -43.66
CA ASN A 566 -3.71 -3.46 -42.79
C ASN A 566 -2.57 -4.49 -42.70
N ALA A 567 -1.84 -4.78 -43.79
CA ALA A 567 -0.65 -5.62 -43.78
C ALA A 567 0.42 -5.08 -42.83
N VAL A 568 0.80 -3.81 -42.97
CA VAL A 568 1.75 -3.11 -42.09
C VAL A 568 1.29 -3.19 -40.63
N SER A 569 0.00 -2.96 -40.36
CA SER A 569 -0.58 -3.09 -39.02
C SER A 569 -0.46 -4.51 -38.46
N SER A 570 -0.75 -5.53 -39.27
CA SER A 570 -0.61 -6.94 -38.88
C SER A 570 0.85 -7.31 -38.60
N MET A 571 1.80 -6.83 -39.40
CA MET A 571 3.23 -7.06 -39.21
C MET A 571 3.75 -6.39 -37.93
N VAL A 572 3.35 -5.15 -37.66
CA VAL A 572 3.67 -4.46 -36.39
C VAL A 572 3.07 -5.21 -35.19
N THR A 573 1.87 -5.76 -35.33
CA THR A 573 1.19 -6.56 -34.29
C THR A 573 1.87 -7.91 -34.06
N VAL A 574 2.32 -8.59 -35.13
CA VAL A 574 3.09 -9.84 -35.03
C VAL A 574 4.42 -9.57 -34.34
N ALA A 575 5.17 -8.55 -34.77
CA ALA A 575 6.43 -8.19 -34.14
C ALA A 575 6.22 -7.78 -32.67
N SER A 576 5.22 -6.96 -32.33
CA SER A 576 4.99 -6.52 -30.94
C SER A 576 4.58 -7.65 -30.01
N THR A 577 3.67 -8.54 -30.44
CA THR A 577 3.26 -9.71 -29.64
C THR A 577 4.39 -10.71 -29.45
N THR A 578 5.26 -10.88 -30.46
CA THR A 578 6.42 -11.79 -30.38
C THR A 578 7.57 -11.21 -29.53
N MET A 579 7.67 -9.88 -29.43
CA MET A 579 8.74 -9.17 -28.74
C MET A 579 8.38 -8.65 -27.33
N GLY A 580 7.13 -8.80 -26.88
CA GLY A 580 6.62 -8.20 -25.64
C GLY A 580 7.45 -8.53 -24.39
N THR A 581 7.96 -9.76 -24.28
CA THR A 581 8.86 -10.21 -23.20
C THR A 581 10.33 -9.85 -23.41
N ALA A 582 10.79 -9.65 -24.65
CA ALA A 582 12.16 -9.25 -24.96
C ALA A 582 12.43 -7.75 -24.75
N ALA A 583 11.41 -6.92 -24.98
CA ALA A 583 11.56 -5.46 -25.01
C ALA A 583 11.71 -4.83 -23.62
N GLY A 584 11.36 -5.55 -22.54
CA GLY A 584 11.47 -5.06 -21.16
C GLY A 584 10.56 -3.85 -20.85
N VAL A 585 9.43 -3.74 -21.55
CA VAL A 585 8.51 -2.60 -21.43
C VAL A 585 7.46 -2.89 -20.36
N GLY A 586 7.64 -2.32 -19.17
CA GLY A 586 6.53 -2.07 -18.27
C GLY A 586 5.66 -0.92 -18.82
N GLY A 587 4.38 -1.20 -19.09
CA GLY A 587 3.31 -0.21 -19.30
C GLY A 587 3.43 0.70 -20.54
N GLY A 588 2.57 0.52 -21.54
CA GLY A 588 2.52 1.48 -22.66
C GLY A 588 1.73 1.11 -23.93
N ALA A 589 0.73 0.24 -23.85
CA ALA A 589 -0.14 -0.06 -25.00
C ALA A 589 -1.57 0.46 -24.76
N SER A 590 -1.99 1.43 -25.58
CA SER A 590 -3.36 1.92 -25.64
C SER A 590 -4.13 1.21 -26.77
N ALA A 591 -5.02 0.28 -26.43
CA ALA A 591 -6.22 -0.09 -27.21
C ALA A 591 -7.08 -1.06 -26.37
N GLY A 592 -8.35 -0.73 -26.15
CA GLY A 592 -9.22 -1.37 -25.15
C GLY A 592 -9.69 -2.80 -25.41
N GLY A 593 -10.36 -3.36 -24.39
CA GLY A 593 -11.10 -4.63 -24.48
C GLY A 593 -11.20 -5.40 -23.15
N GLY A 594 -12.27 -5.12 -22.39
CA GLY A 594 -13.01 -5.95 -21.43
C GLY A 594 -12.41 -7.14 -20.65
N GLY A 595 -12.92 -7.33 -19.43
CA GLY A 595 -12.93 -8.63 -18.72
C GLY A 595 -12.02 -8.71 -17.50
N GLY A 596 -12.59 -8.68 -16.30
CA GLY A 596 -11.88 -8.96 -15.06
C GLY A 596 -11.83 -10.47 -14.74
N ALA A 597 -10.97 -10.84 -13.77
CA ALA A 597 -10.94 -12.15 -13.15
C ALA A 597 -10.75 -11.99 -11.63
N GLY A 598 -11.40 -12.84 -10.83
CA GLY A 598 -11.53 -12.66 -9.39
C GLY A 598 -10.39 -13.24 -8.55
N GLY A 599 -10.50 -13.04 -7.22
CA GLY A 599 -9.68 -13.69 -6.21
C GLY A 599 -10.45 -13.78 -4.89
N ALA A 600 -10.68 -15.00 -4.40
CA ALA A 600 -11.45 -15.28 -3.19
C ALA A 600 -10.54 -15.60 -1.99
N GLY A 601 -11.07 -15.49 -0.77
CA GLY A 601 -10.40 -15.92 0.47
C GLY A 601 -11.12 -15.42 1.73
N GLY A 602 -11.27 -16.25 2.76
CA GLY A 602 -12.08 -15.92 3.95
C GLY A 602 -11.67 -16.63 5.26
N GLY A 603 -12.48 -16.40 6.31
CA GLY A 603 -12.28 -16.84 7.70
C GLY A 603 -11.77 -15.73 8.64
N ALA A 604 -11.80 -15.87 9.97
CA ALA A 604 -12.56 -16.73 10.87
C ALA A 604 -12.65 -16.00 12.25
N GLY A 605 -13.51 -16.39 13.20
CA GLY A 605 -14.54 -17.45 13.16
C GLY A 605 -15.66 -17.16 14.16
#